data_AF-A0A1B7JV83-F1
#
_entry.id   AF-A0A1B7JV83-F1
#
_cell.length_a   1.000
_cell.length_b   1.000
_cell.length_c   1.000
_cell.angle_alpha   90.00
_cell.angle_beta   90.00
_cell.angle_gamma   90.00
#
_symmetry.space_group_name_H-M   'P 1'
#
loop_
_entity.id
_entity.type
_entity.pdbx_description
1 polymer ?
#
loop_
_entity_poly.entity_id
_entity_poly.type
_entity_poly.pdbx_seq_one_letter_code
_entity_poly.pdbx_strand_id
1 'polypeptide(L)'
;MPLPIGNNNAMKKSMLNNTQNADGKTSLLLLPFIGLLCVTQFVMAGNNKRVAIQETLMKIEIVVNGETATATLYNTPTGRDFASLLPLSLTLQDYADIERISDLPRRLSTAQAPEGMTPQAGDITFYAPWGNLAIFVQGRPYARSLIPVGKVDSGLPALQRHGPLRVQIRAVD
;
A
#
# COMPACT_ATOMS: atom_id res chain seq x y z
N MET A 1 -13.83 -8.91 -27.14
CA MET A 1 -13.42 -10.24 -27.62
C MET A 1 -13.10 -11.09 -26.40
N PRO A 2 -13.76 -12.24 -26.14
CA PRO A 2 -13.38 -13.11 -25.04
C PRO A 2 -12.23 -14.05 -25.44
N LEU A 3 -11.24 -14.20 -24.56
CA LEU A 3 -10.14 -15.17 -24.68
C LEU A 3 -10.53 -16.51 -24.01
N PRO A 4 -9.97 -17.65 -24.46
CA PRO A 4 -10.35 -18.98 -24.00
C PRO A 4 -9.71 -19.33 -22.65
N ILE A 5 -10.49 -19.97 -21.77
CA ILE A 5 -10.02 -20.53 -20.49
C ILE A 5 -9.50 -21.95 -20.74
N GLY A 6 -8.18 -22.09 -20.73
CA GLY A 6 -7.50 -23.38 -20.63
C GLY A 6 -7.45 -23.86 -19.18
N ASN A 7 -8.07 -25.01 -18.93
CA ASN A 7 -7.95 -25.79 -17.70
C ASN A 7 -6.58 -26.49 -17.67
N ASN A 8 -5.90 -26.53 -16.51
CA ASN A 8 -4.88 -27.51 -16.12
C ASN A 8 -4.35 -27.17 -14.72
N ASN A 9 -4.56 -28.05 -13.74
CA ASN A 9 -3.46 -28.71 -13.01
C ASN A 9 -3.98 -29.48 -11.80
N ALA A 10 -3.91 -30.80 -11.94
CA ALA A 10 -3.88 -31.73 -10.84
C ALA A 10 -2.49 -31.72 -10.17
N MET A 11 -2.50 -31.88 -8.85
CA MET A 11 -1.56 -32.68 -8.06
C MET A 11 -0.14 -32.11 -7.81
N LYS A 12 0.08 -31.57 -6.59
CA LYS A 12 1.20 -32.05 -5.76
C LYS A 12 0.93 -31.85 -4.26
N LYS A 13 0.78 -32.98 -3.58
CA LYS A 13 0.79 -33.11 -2.12
C LYS A 13 2.20 -32.78 -1.60
N SER A 14 2.31 -31.96 -0.56
CA SER A 14 3.45 -32.00 0.36
C SER A 14 3.17 -31.22 1.64
N MET A 15 3.65 -31.78 2.76
CA MET A 15 3.84 -31.18 4.08
C MET A 15 2.62 -31.09 5.02
N LEU A 16 2.36 -32.21 5.71
CA LEU A 16 1.74 -32.24 7.03
C LEU A 16 2.83 -32.03 8.11
N ASN A 17 2.75 -30.89 8.78
CA ASN A 17 2.68 -30.68 10.24
C ASN A 17 3.78 -31.26 11.15
N ASN A 18 4.75 -30.39 11.47
CA ASN A 18 5.22 -29.97 12.79
C ASN A 18 5.06 -30.92 14.02
N THR A 19 6.22 -31.44 14.45
CA THR A 19 6.77 -31.49 15.82
C THR A 19 5.90 -31.98 16.98
N GLN A 20 6.20 -33.20 17.44
CA GLN A 20 5.97 -33.65 18.81
C GLN A 20 7.24 -33.49 19.66
N ASN A 21 6.97 -33.10 20.89
CA ASN A 21 7.79 -32.72 22.03
C ASN A 21 7.85 -33.89 23.01
N ALA A 22 9.04 -34.23 23.52
CA ALA A 22 9.23 -34.95 24.80
C ALA A 22 10.70 -34.94 25.26
N ASP A 23 10.93 -34.20 26.35
CA ASP A 23 11.54 -34.63 27.62
C ASP A 23 12.87 -35.43 27.68
N GLY A 24 13.86 -34.84 28.36
CA GLY A 24 15.07 -35.54 28.81
C GLY A 24 15.90 -34.74 29.81
N LYS A 25 15.76 -35.08 31.09
CA LYS A 25 16.40 -34.47 32.29
C LYS A 25 17.89 -34.81 32.39
N THR A 26 18.76 -33.89 32.84
CA THR A 26 19.93 -34.25 33.68
C THR A 26 20.42 -33.06 34.51
N SER A 27 20.79 -33.36 35.76
CA SER A 27 21.07 -32.44 36.87
C SER A 27 22.51 -32.62 37.36
N LEU A 28 23.02 -31.56 38.00
CA LEU A 28 24.04 -31.55 39.08
C LEU A 28 25.53 -31.46 38.72
N LEU A 29 26.18 -30.35 39.10
CA LEU A 29 27.24 -30.30 40.15
C LEU A 29 27.73 -28.86 40.44
N LEU A 30 27.86 -28.55 41.73
CA LEU A 30 28.35 -27.31 42.36
C LEU A 30 29.86 -27.43 42.65
N LEU A 31 30.60 -26.29 42.64
CA LEU A 31 31.32 -25.71 43.80
C LEU A 31 32.23 -24.51 43.38
N PRO A 32 32.64 -23.62 44.32
CA PRO A 32 32.88 -22.19 44.07
C PRO A 32 34.37 -21.81 43.96
N PHE A 33 34.68 -20.78 43.16
CA PHE A 33 35.93 -20.02 43.30
C PHE A 33 35.68 -18.52 43.23
N ILE A 34 36.08 -17.87 44.32
CA ILE A 34 36.17 -16.44 44.54
C ILE A 34 37.22 -15.86 43.57
N GLY A 35 36.84 -14.81 42.85
CA GLY A 35 37.73 -14.07 41.97
C GLY A 35 37.13 -12.71 41.65
N LEU A 36 37.38 -11.74 42.53
CA LEU A 36 37.13 -10.32 42.35
C LEU A 36 37.61 -9.84 40.97
N LEU A 37 36.68 -9.51 40.08
CA LEU A 37 36.94 -8.57 38.98
C LEU A 37 35.73 -7.66 38.81
N CYS A 38 35.93 -6.43 39.26
CA CYS A 38 35.07 -5.29 39.03
C CYS A 38 34.93 -5.06 37.52
N VAL A 39 33.76 -5.32 36.94
CA VAL A 39 33.35 -4.68 35.70
C VAL A 39 31.88 -4.29 35.82
N THR A 40 31.73 -2.99 36.07
CA THR A 40 30.60 -2.11 35.75
C THR A 40 29.36 -2.78 35.16
N GLN A 41 28.22 -2.55 35.82
CA GLN A 41 26.91 -2.73 35.23
C GLN A 41 26.79 -1.86 33.97
N PHE A 42 27.01 -2.45 32.80
CA PHE A 42 26.37 -1.95 31.60
C PHE A 42 24.93 -2.45 31.64
N VAL A 43 24.08 -1.70 32.33
CA VAL A 43 22.72 -1.52 31.84
C VAL A 43 22.90 -0.85 30.48
N MET A 44 23.03 -1.64 29.43
CA MET A 44 22.61 -1.18 28.12
C MET A 44 21.10 -1.06 28.24
N ALA A 45 20.65 0.07 28.79
CA ALA A 45 19.43 0.69 28.35
C ALA A 45 19.68 0.93 26.85
N GLY A 46 19.42 -0.12 26.07
CA GLY A 46 19.13 0.04 24.68
C GLY A 46 18.02 1.06 24.69
N ASN A 47 18.38 2.30 24.38
CA ASN A 47 17.47 3.25 23.81
C ASN A 47 17.02 2.64 22.49
N ASN A 48 16.21 1.60 22.61
CA ASN A 48 15.16 1.27 21.68
C ASN A 48 14.14 2.41 21.84
N LYS A 49 14.57 3.63 21.51
CA LYS A 49 13.89 4.34 20.45
C LYS A 49 13.95 3.41 19.24
N ARG A 50 13.13 2.34 19.29
CA ARG A 50 12.22 2.10 18.20
C ARG A 50 11.59 3.46 18.04
N VAL A 51 12.15 4.23 17.11
CA VAL A 51 11.36 5.18 16.37
C VAL A 51 10.18 4.31 15.99
N ALA A 52 9.08 4.46 16.74
CA ALA A 52 7.80 4.13 16.16
C ALA A 52 7.82 5.00 14.93
N ILE A 53 8.23 4.41 13.80
CA ILE A 53 8.01 5.00 12.50
C ILE A 53 6.49 5.08 12.53
N GLN A 54 5.97 6.22 12.93
CA GLN A 54 4.61 6.55 12.61
C GLN A 54 4.61 6.39 11.10
N GLU A 55 3.96 5.32 10.62
CA GLU A 55 3.58 5.19 9.23
C GLU A 55 2.76 6.43 8.94
N THR A 56 3.41 7.53 8.55
CA THR A 56 2.77 8.78 8.21
C THR A 56 2.11 8.55 6.87
N LEU A 57 0.94 7.93 6.95
CA LEU A 57 -0.04 7.86 5.89
C LEU A 57 -0.42 9.29 5.55
N MET A 58 -0.06 9.74 4.35
CA MET A 58 -0.33 11.11 3.92
C MET A 58 -1.79 11.22 3.52
N LYS A 59 -2.53 12.12 4.17
CA LYS A 59 -3.92 12.44 3.85
C LYS A 59 -3.96 13.48 2.74
N ILE A 60 -4.93 13.31 1.84
CA ILE A 60 -5.21 14.26 0.76
C ILE A 60 -6.71 14.55 0.71
N GLU A 61 -7.04 15.72 0.17
CA GLU A 61 -8.39 16.10 -0.22
C GLU A 61 -8.48 16.19 -1.74
N ILE A 62 -9.57 15.69 -2.29
CA ILE A 62 -9.97 15.82 -3.68
C ILE A 62 -11.25 16.65 -3.71
N VAL A 63 -11.13 17.92 -4.08
CA VAL A 63 -12.25 18.86 -4.15
C VAL A 63 -12.83 18.82 -5.56
N VAL A 64 -14.13 18.50 -5.68
CA VAL A 64 -14.87 18.39 -6.94
C VAL A 64 -16.23 19.08 -6.80
N ASN A 65 -16.50 20.09 -7.63
CA ASN A 65 -17.77 20.84 -7.61
C ASN A 65 -18.19 21.35 -6.20
N GLY A 66 -17.24 21.74 -5.35
CA GLY A 66 -17.49 22.19 -3.97
C GLY A 66 -17.70 21.07 -2.94
N GLU A 67 -17.75 19.82 -3.38
CA GLU A 67 -17.73 18.63 -2.51
C GLU A 67 -16.29 18.16 -2.30
N THR A 68 -16.04 17.52 -1.15
CA THR A 68 -14.70 17.01 -0.79
C THR A 68 -14.75 15.50 -0.59
N ALA A 69 -13.90 14.79 -1.32
CA ALA A 69 -13.51 13.42 -0.99
C ALA A 69 -12.17 13.44 -0.25
N THR A 70 -12.04 12.62 0.78
CA THR A 70 -10.76 12.45 1.50
C THR A 70 -10.13 11.13 1.10
N ALA A 71 -8.81 11.08 1.05
CA ALA A 71 -8.08 9.87 0.72
C ALA A 71 -6.78 9.75 1.50
N THR A 72 -6.30 8.52 1.61
CA THR A 72 -5.01 8.18 2.19
C THR A 72 -4.06 7.69 1.09
N LEU A 73 -2.89 8.30 0.97
CA LEU A 73 -1.80 7.78 0.13
C LEU A 73 -1.04 6.68 0.87
N TYR A 74 -0.66 5.63 0.15
CA TYR A 74 0.19 4.58 0.69
C TYR A 74 1.64 5.07 0.81
N ASN A 75 2.34 4.62 1.85
CA ASN A 75 3.76 4.93 2.08
C ASN A 75 4.70 4.11 1.16
N THR A 76 4.45 4.17 -0.15
CA THR A 76 5.24 3.51 -1.20
C THR A 76 6.04 4.54 -2.00
N PRO A 77 7.07 4.13 -2.77
CA PRO A 77 7.76 5.05 -3.69
C PRO A 77 6.80 5.78 -4.63
N THR A 78 5.80 5.09 -5.18
CA THR A 78 4.79 5.69 -6.07
C THR A 78 3.88 6.67 -5.31
N GLY A 79 3.42 6.33 -4.11
CA GLY A 79 2.58 7.20 -3.29
C GLY A 79 3.29 8.49 -2.88
N ARG A 80 4.56 8.39 -2.43
CA ARG A 80 5.40 9.56 -2.10
C ARG A 80 5.72 10.40 -3.32
N ASP A 81 5.91 9.77 -4.48
CA ASP A 81 6.18 10.49 -5.71
C ASP A 81 4.93 11.25 -6.20
N PHE A 82 3.74 10.64 -6.10
CA PHE A 82 2.46 11.32 -6.35
C PHE A 82 2.26 12.51 -5.39
N ALA A 83 2.54 12.32 -4.10
CA ALA A 83 2.49 13.39 -3.10
C ALA A 83 3.35 14.60 -3.48
N SER A 84 4.53 14.38 -4.06
CA SER A 84 5.43 15.47 -4.49
C SER A 84 4.88 16.33 -5.63
N LEU A 85 3.81 15.89 -6.30
CA LEU A 85 3.13 16.64 -7.35
C LEU A 85 2.04 17.58 -6.81
N LEU A 86 1.66 17.45 -5.54
CA LEU A 86 0.56 18.23 -4.96
C LEU A 86 1.00 19.68 -4.69
N PRO A 87 0.09 20.67 -4.87
CA PRO A 87 -1.29 20.53 -5.31
C PRO A 87 -1.43 20.31 -6.83
N LEU A 88 -2.46 19.57 -7.24
CA LEU A 88 -2.79 19.31 -8.64
C LEU A 88 -4.18 19.82 -9.01
N SER A 89 -4.29 20.47 -10.18
CA SER A 89 -5.56 20.76 -10.84
C SER A 89 -5.73 19.82 -12.04
N LEU A 90 -6.67 18.88 -11.96
CA LEU A 90 -6.87 17.85 -12.99
C LEU A 90 -8.29 17.89 -13.56
N THR A 91 -8.47 17.36 -14.77
CA THR A 91 -9.79 17.01 -15.30
C THR A 91 -9.89 15.50 -15.39
N LEU A 92 -10.74 14.91 -14.56
CA LEU A 92 -11.01 13.48 -14.59
C LEU A 92 -12.02 13.17 -15.69
N GLN A 93 -11.69 12.24 -16.58
CA GLN A 93 -12.54 11.75 -17.66
C GLN A 93 -13.01 10.32 -17.37
N ASP A 94 -14.08 9.91 -18.04
CA ASP A 94 -14.61 8.57 -17.93
C ASP A 94 -13.71 7.60 -18.70
N TYR A 95 -13.35 6.50 -18.04
CA TYR A 95 -12.83 5.32 -18.72
C TYR A 95 -13.75 4.14 -18.40
N ALA A 96 -14.59 3.81 -19.39
CA ALA A 96 -15.80 3.01 -19.17
C ALA A 96 -16.63 3.58 -17.99
N ASP A 97 -17.47 2.74 -17.37
CA ASP A 97 -18.32 3.14 -16.24
C ASP A 97 -17.64 2.97 -14.87
N ILE A 98 -16.37 2.52 -14.85
CA ILE A 98 -15.71 2.03 -13.63
C ILE A 98 -14.50 2.84 -13.18
N GLU A 99 -13.96 3.72 -14.04
CA GLU A 99 -12.75 4.50 -13.77
C GLU A 99 -12.93 5.99 -14.10
N ARG A 100 -12.34 6.84 -13.26
CA ARG A 100 -12.13 8.27 -13.52
C ARG A 100 -10.63 8.50 -13.71
N ILE A 101 -10.21 8.88 -14.92
CA ILE A 101 -8.79 8.95 -15.30
C ILE A 101 -8.34 10.38 -15.61
N SER A 102 -7.05 10.66 -15.40
CA SER A 102 -6.45 11.92 -15.85
C SER A 102 -4.96 11.76 -16.05
N ASP A 103 -4.40 12.51 -17.00
CA ASP A 103 -2.96 12.57 -17.18
C ASP A 103 -2.29 13.25 -15.98
N LEU A 104 -1.05 12.85 -15.71
CA LEU A 104 -0.20 13.49 -14.71
C LEU A 104 0.86 14.36 -15.41
N PRO A 105 1.36 15.44 -14.75
CA PRO A 105 2.37 16.32 -15.33
C PRO A 105 3.69 15.58 -15.64
N ARG A 106 3.94 14.45 -14.99
CA ARG A 106 5.00 13.50 -15.30
C ARG A 106 4.63 12.10 -14.82
N ARG A 107 5.36 11.11 -15.31
CA ARG A 107 5.27 9.73 -14.81
C ARG A 107 5.73 9.64 -13.36
N LEU A 108 5.12 8.72 -12.62
CA LEU A 108 5.49 8.40 -11.24
C LEU A 108 6.55 7.29 -11.20
N SER A 109 7.27 7.23 -10.08
CA SER A 109 8.17 6.13 -9.74
C SER A 109 7.42 4.81 -9.72
N THR A 110 7.97 3.80 -10.41
CA THR A 110 7.51 2.41 -10.38
C THR A 110 8.44 1.52 -9.55
N ALA A 111 9.37 2.11 -8.81
CA ALA A 111 10.30 1.37 -7.97
C ALA A 111 9.52 0.54 -6.92
N GLN A 112 9.84 -0.75 -6.84
CA GLN A 112 9.21 -1.70 -5.91
C GLN A 112 7.69 -1.86 -6.08
N ALA A 113 7.12 -1.38 -7.20
CA ALA A 113 5.72 -1.52 -7.48
C ALA A 113 5.35 -2.99 -7.78
N PRO A 114 4.15 -3.45 -7.37
CA PRO A 114 3.66 -4.76 -7.78
C PRO A 114 3.45 -4.81 -9.30
N GLU A 115 3.41 -6.02 -9.88
CA GLU A 115 3.10 -6.20 -11.29
C GLU A 115 1.68 -5.76 -11.67
N GLY A 116 0.79 -5.60 -10.69
CA GLY A 116 -0.62 -5.25 -10.87
C GLY A 116 -1.41 -5.39 -9.59
N MET A 117 -2.72 -5.22 -9.68
CA MET A 117 -3.65 -5.40 -8.57
C MET A 117 -5.07 -5.73 -9.03
N THR A 118 -5.90 -6.22 -8.11
CA THR A 118 -7.35 -6.30 -8.28
C THR A 118 -7.97 -5.05 -7.64
N PRO A 119 -8.34 -4.02 -8.43
CA PRO A 119 -8.86 -2.79 -7.86
C PRO A 119 -10.30 -2.95 -7.38
N GLN A 120 -10.63 -2.17 -6.36
CA GLN A 120 -11.91 -2.03 -5.72
C GLN A 120 -12.38 -0.57 -5.81
N ALA A 121 -13.67 -0.34 -5.59
CA ALA A 121 -14.21 1.02 -5.48
C ALA A 121 -13.41 1.84 -4.46
N GLY A 122 -13.06 3.07 -4.83
CA GLY A 122 -12.23 4.00 -4.07
C GLY A 122 -10.72 3.84 -4.25
N ASP A 123 -10.22 2.84 -4.96
CA ASP A 123 -8.77 2.72 -5.19
C ASP A 123 -8.26 3.85 -6.09
N ILE A 124 -7.17 4.49 -5.65
CA ILE A 124 -6.40 5.44 -6.43
C ILE A 124 -5.18 4.71 -6.94
N THR A 125 -4.99 4.70 -8.25
CA THR A 125 -3.94 3.93 -8.91
C THR A 125 -3.23 4.76 -9.97
N PHE A 126 -2.02 4.32 -10.30
CA PHE A 126 -1.25 4.78 -11.44
C PHE A 126 -1.18 3.66 -12.47
N TYR A 127 -1.63 3.93 -13.70
CA TYR A 127 -1.51 2.96 -14.78
C TYR A 127 -0.19 3.17 -15.51
N ALA A 128 0.79 2.32 -15.20
CA ALA A 128 2.18 2.49 -15.64
C ALA A 128 2.38 2.55 -17.18
N PRO A 129 1.61 1.87 -18.05
CA PRO A 129 1.83 1.93 -19.48
C PRO A 129 1.58 3.32 -20.07
N TRP A 130 0.52 4.01 -19.64
CA TRP A 130 0.17 5.33 -20.17
C TRP A 130 0.68 6.48 -19.30
N GLY A 131 0.83 6.25 -18.00
CA GLY A 131 1.30 7.27 -17.07
C GLY A 131 0.19 8.14 -16.49
N ASN A 132 -1.05 7.67 -16.52
CA ASN A 132 -2.21 8.39 -16.00
C ASN A 132 -2.59 7.95 -14.58
N LEU A 133 -3.25 8.85 -13.86
CA LEU A 133 -4.01 8.56 -12.65
C LEU A 133 -5.30 7.84 -13.04
N ALA A 134 -5.74 6.89 -12.20
CA ALA A 134 -7.06 6.29 -12.28
C ALA A 134 -7.66 6.13 -10.87
N ILE A 135 -8.86 6.66 -10.69
CA ILE A 135 -9.69 6.45 -9.49
C ILE A 135 -10.80 5.48 -9.86
N PHE A 136 -10.80 4.32 -9.21
CA PHE A 136 -11.82 3.29 -9.43
C PHE A 136 -13.10 3.64 -8.68
N VAL A 137 -14.23 3.73 -9.38
CA VAL A 137 -15.55 3.94 -8.78
C VAL A 137 -16.31 2.63 -8.56
N GLN A 138 -15.83 1.56 -9.18
CA GLN A 138 -16.25 0.17 -9.01
C GLN A 138 -15.02 -0.76 -9.09
N GLY A 139 -15.12 -1.96 -8.52
CA GLY A 139 -14.05 -2.96 -8.63
C GLY A 139 -14.06 -3.71 -9.95
N ARG A 140 -12.94 -4.36 -10.27
CA ARG A 140 -12.82 -5.26 -11.44
C ARG A 140 -11.81 -6.39 -11.15
N PRO A 141 -11.80 -7.46 -11.96
CA PRO A 141 -10.77 -8.48 -11.87
C PRO A 141 -9.36 -7.90 -12.04
N TYR A 142 -8.37 -8.66 -11.56
CA TYR A 142 -6.95 -8.34 -11.61
C TYR A 142 -6.51 -7.73 -12.95
N ALA A 143 -5.71 -6.67 -12.88
CA ALA A 143 -5.10 -6.06 -14.04
C ALA A 143 -3.60 -5.84 -13.79
N ARG A 144 -2.82 -6.12 -14.83
CA ARG A 144 -1.38 -5.79 -14.84
C ARG A 144 -1.18 -4.29 -14.93
N SER A 145 -0.07 -3.85 -14.37
CA SER A 145 0.47 -2.49 -14.45
C SER A 145 -0.40 -1.41 -13.81
N LEU A 146 -1.39 -1.80 -13.01
CA LEU A 146 -2.05 -0.93 -12.03
C LEU A 146 -1.23 -0.91 -10.75
N ILE A 147 -0.68 0.26 -10.42
CA ILE A 147 0.14 0.45 -9.23
C ILE A 147 -0.69 1.20 -8.18
N PRO A 148 -0.84 0.65 -6.96
CA PRO A 148 -1.60 1.30 -5.90
C PRO A 148 -0.91 2.59 -5.44
N VAL A 149 -1.65 3.70 -5.46
CA VAL A 149 -1.22 5.02 -5.00
C VAL A 149 -1.85 5.36 -3.64
N GLY A 150 -3.13 5.06 -3.49
CA GLY A 150 -3.88 5.34 -2.27
C GLY A 150 -5.31 4.83 -2.31
N LYS A 151 -6.12 5.26 -1.35
CA LYS A 151 -7.52 4.88 -1.19
C LYS A 151 -8.36 6.08 -0.78
N VAL A 152 -9.51 6.27 -1.42
CA VAL A 152 -10.55 7.19 -0.97
C VAL A 152 -11.15 6.66 0.33
N ASP A 153 -11.06 7.46 1.39
CA ASP A 153 -11.60 7.15 2.72
C ASP A 153 -13.08 7.56 2.82
N SER A 154 -13.44 8.72 2.23
CA SER A 154 -14.80 9.26 2.25
C SER A 154 -15.09 10.13 1.01
N GLY A 155 -16.37 10.34 0.71
CA GLY A 155 -16.80 11.22 -0.40
C GLY A 155 -16.70 10.60 -1.80
N LEU A 156 -16.54 9.27 -1.90
CA LEU A 156 -16.55 8.56 -3.20
C LEU A 156 -17.76 8.87 -4.11
N PRO A 157 -18.99 9.07 -3.60
CA PRO A 157 -20.13 9.45 -4.45
C PRO A 157 -19.90 10.69 -5.32
N ALA A 158 -19.11 11.66 -4.84
CA ALA A 158 -18.79 12.86 -5.60
C ALA A 158 -17.94 12.55 -6.86
N LEU A 159 -17.11 11.50 -6.77
CA LEU A 159 -16.24 10.98 -7.84
C LEU A 159 -16.93 9.91 -8.70
N GLN A 160 -18.02 9.29 -8.21
CA GLN A 160 -18.84 8.34 -8.97
C GLN A 160 -19.61 8.99 -10.12
N ARG A 161 -19.84 10.31 -10.07
CA ARG A 161 -20.48 11.05 -11.17
C ARG A 161 -19.70 10.93 -12.47
N HIS A 162 -20.40 10.90 -13.60
CA HIS A 162 -19.78 10.94 -14.92
C HIS A 162 -19.03 12.26 -15.13
N GLY A 163 -17.90 12.16 -15.81
CA GLY A 163 -17.05 13.28 -16.15
C GLY A 163 -17.58 14.11 -17.33
N PRO A 164 -16.84 15.18 -17.69
CA PRO A 164 -15.58 15.60 -17.07
C PRO A 164 -15.76 16.18 -15.66
N LEU A 165 -14.93 15.75 -14.70
CA LEU A 165 -14.88 16.31 -13.34
C LEU A 165 -13.62 17.14 -13.18
N ARG A 166 -13.76 18.45 -12.96
CA ARG A 166 -12.63 19.30 -12.58
C ARG A 166 -12.35 19.13 -11.09
N VAL A 167 -11.12 18.76 -10.76
CA VAL A 167 -10.73 18.47 -9.38
C VAL A 167 -9.49 19.24 -8.98
N GLN A 168 -9.44 19.62 -7.70
CA GLN A 168 -8.23 20.06 -7.03
C GLN A 168 -7.81 19.00 -6.02
N ILE A 169 -6.57 18.53 -6.11
CA ILE A 169 -6.01 17.55 -5.18
C ILE A 169 -4.95 18.25 -4.34
N ARG A 170 -5.07 18.19 -3.02
CA ARG A 170 -4.16 18.85 -2.08
C ARG A 170 -3.82 17.95 -0.90
N ALA A 171 -2.64 18.15 -0.32
CA ALA A 171 -2.29 17.57 0.97
C ALA A 171 -3.18 18.15 2.07
N VAL A 172 -3.43 17.34 3.11
CA VAL A 172 -4.02 17.81 4.37
C VAL A 172 -2.87 17.99 5.35
N ASP A 173 -2.76 19.19 5.92
CA ASP A 173 -1.76 19.55 6.94
C ASP A 173 -2.08 18.94 8.32
#